data_AF-A0A970KV51-F1
#
_entry.id   AF-A0A970KV51-F1
#
_cell.length_a   1.000
_cell.length_b   1.000
_cell.length_c   1.000
_cell.angle_alpha   90.00
_cell.angle_beta   90.00
_cell.angle_gamma   90.00
#
_symmetry.space_group_name_H-M   'P 1'
#
loop_
_entity.id
_entity.type
_entity.pdbx_description
1 polymer ?
#
loop_
_entity_poly.entity_id
_entity_poly.type
_entity_poly.pdbx_seq_one_letter_code
_entity_poly.pdbx_strand_id
1 'polypeptide(L)' 'MGLSMELRGTMGINERGHLEIGGCDTVDLAARFGTPLYVFDEELIREQCRAYQRAFARHYPNGRTIYAGKAFLTLAMCRL' A
#
# COMPACT_ATOMS: atom_id res chain seq x y z
N MET A 1 21.36 3.88 19.78
CA MET A 1 20.36 2.85 19.45
C MET A 1 19.50 3.40 18.34
N GLY A 2 19.91 3.23 17.08
CA GLY A 2 19.20 3.81 15.94
C GLY A 2 17.98 2.97 15.62
N LEU A 3 16.81 3.60 15.50
CA LEU A 3 15.62 2.98 14.94
C LEU A 3 15.94 2.61 13.49
N SER A 4 16.07 1.32 13.18
CA SER A 4 16.10 0.85 11.80
C SER A 4 14.72 1.13 11.19
N MET A 5 14.67 1.99 10.18
CA MET A 5 13.44 2.26 9.44
C MET A 5 13.05 0.99 8.68
N GLU A 6 11.91 0.40 9.03
CA GLU A 6 11.41 -0.81 8.37
C GLU A 6 10.60 -0.42 7.13
N LEU A 7 11.11 -0.77 5.95
CA LEU A 7 10.44 -0.54 4.68
C LEU A 7 9.50 -1.72 4.36
N ARG A 8 8.36 -1.43 3.71
CA ARG A 8 7.31 -2.39 3.34
C ARG A 8 6.88 -2.15 1.90
N GLY A 9 6.37 -3.20 1.24
CA GLY A 9 5.89 -3.09 -0.13
C GLY A 9 6.95 -2.54 -1.06
N THR A 10 6.59 -1.50 -1.81
CA THR A 10 7.45 -0.82 -2.77
C THR A 10 8.27 0.31 -2.15
N MET A 11 8.27 0.45 -0.82
CA MET A 11 9.03 1.51 -0.16
C MET A 11 10.54 1.34 -0.37
N GLY A 12 11.20 2.44 -0.72
CA GLY A 12 12.64 2.52 -0.92
C GLY A 12 13.20 3.84 -0.43
N ILE A 13 14.52 3.90 -0.26
CA ILE A 13 15.25 5.15 -0.13
C ILE A 13 15.98 5.39 -1.43
N ASN A 14 15.71 6.51 -2.09
CA ASN A 14 16.34 6.83 -3.37
C ASN A 14 17.75 7.39 -3.19
N GLU A 15 18.42 7.67 -4.30
CA GLU A 15 19.79 8.20 -4.32
C GLU A 15 19.95 9.55 -3.61
N ARG A 16 18.84 10.30 -3.43
CA ARG A 16 18.81 11.57 -2.69
C ARG A 16 18.57 11.38 -1.18
N GLY A 17 18.39 10.14 -0.72
CA GLY A 17 18.06 9.84 0.67
C GLY A 17 16.59 10.09 1.03
N HIS A 18 15.71 10.28 0.03
CA HIS A 18 14.28 10.49 0.26
C HIS A 18 13.53 9.15 0.28
N LEU A 19 12.44 9.09 1.03
CA LEU A 19 11.49 7.98 0.96
C LEU A 19 10.76 8.01 -0.39
N GLU A 20 10.76 6.89 -1.08
CA GLU A 20 9.95 6.62 -2.27
C GLU A 20 8.91 5.54 -1.98
N ILE A 21 7.73 5.69 -2.60
CA ILE A 21 6.65 4.70 -2.56
C ILE A 21 6.18 4.50 -4.00
N GLY A 22 6.22 3.27 -4.53
CA GLY A 22 5.84 2.98 -5.91
C GLY A 22 6.67 3.75 -6.94
N GLY A 23 7.94 4.04 -6.64
CA GLY A 23 8.81 4.88 -7.46
C GLY A 23 8.47 6.38 -7.43
N CYS A 24 7.59 6.82 -6.53
CA CYS A 24 7.26 8.24 -6.35
C CYS A 24 7.99 8.81 -5.12
N ASP A 25 8.81 9.85 -5.33
CA ASP A 25 9.49 10.58 -4.25
C ASP A 25 8.49 11.36 -3.39
N THR A 26 8.50 11.07 -2.08
CA THR A 26 7.53 11.66 -1.13
C THR A 26 7.73 13.15 -0.88
N VAL A 27 8.95 13.68 -1.06
CA VAL A 27 9.24 15.12 -1.00
C VAL A 27 8.63 15.81 -2.23
N ASP A 28 8.78 15.22 -3.41
CA ASP A 28 8.18 15.74 -4.65
C ASP A 28 6.64 15.70 -4.58
N LEU A 29 6.07 14.63 -4.01
CA LEU A 29 4.63 14.53 -3.76
C LEU A 29 4.13 15.61 -2.78
N ALA A 30 4.84 15.84 -1.67
CA ALA A 30 4.48 16.86 -0.70
C ALA A 30 4.54 18.28 -1.31
N ALA A 31 5.55 18.57 -2.14
CA ALA A 31 5.65 19.83 -2.85
C ALA A 31 4.49 20.02 -3.85
N ARG A 32 4.08 18.95 -4.54
CA ARG A 32 3.03 19.00 -5.55
C ARG A 32 1.62 19.09 -4.98
N PHE A 33 1.32 18.35 -3.92
CA PHE A 33 -0.04 18.19 -3.39
C PHE A 33 -0.27 18.88 -2.04
N GLY A 34 0.78 19.41 -1.40
CA GLY A 34 0.72 20.01 -0.07
C GLY A 34 0.66 18.98 1.05
N THR A 35 0.59 19.45 2.30
CA THR A 35 0.48 18.61 3.50
C THR A 35 -0.70 19.07 4.38
N PRO A 36 -1.42 18.14 5.05
CA PRO A 36 -1.17 16.70 5.13
C PRO A 36 -1.53 15.94 3.85
N LEU A 37 -0.71 14.95 3.49
CA LEU A 37 -0.89 14.08 2.32
C LEU A 37 -0.89 12.61 2.72
N TYR A 38 -1.89 11.87 2.27
CA TYR A 38 -1.95 10.42 2.42
C TYR A 38 -1.56 9.74 1.10
N VAL A 39 -0.55 8.88 1.15
CA VAL A 39 -0.06 8.09 0.01
C VAL A 39 -0.25 6.61 0.33
N PHE A 40 -0.84 5.88 -0.61
CA PHE A 40 -1.10 4.45 -0.48
C PHE A 40 -0.38 3.69 -1.59
N ASP A 41 0.28 2.60 -1.23
CA ASP A 41 0.96 1.69 -2.15
C ASP A 41 -0.06 0.68 -2.74
N GLU A 42 -0.47 0.91 -3.99
CA GLU A 42 -1.42 0.04 -4.69
C GLU A 42 -0.89 -1.38 -4.88
N GLU A 43 0.41 -1.52 -5.19
CA GLU A 43 1.00 -2.83 -5.45
C GLU A 43 0.96 -3.69 -4.19
N LEU A 44 1.36 -3.11 -3.06
CA LEU A 44 1.28 -3.78 -1.76
C LEU A 44 -0.17 -4.15 -1.41
N ILE A 45 -1.14 -3.24 -1.60
CA ILE A 45 -2.56 -3.53 -1.33
C ILE A 45 -3.03 -4.73 -2.15
N ARG A 46 -2.75 -4.74 -3.46
CA ARG A 46 -3.14 -5.84 -4.34
C ARG A 46 -2.45 -7.14 -3.97
N GLU A 47 -1.18 -7.08 -3.59
CA GLU A 47 -0.43 -8.26 -3.17
C GLU A 47 -1.03 -8.89 -1.91
N GLN A 48 -1.39 -8.07 -0.91
CA GLN A 48 -2.08 -8.55 0.28
C GLN A 48 -3.44 -9.16 -0.05
N CYS A 49 -4.25 -8.52 -0.90
CA CYS A 49 -5.52 -9.09 -1.37
C CYS A 49 -5.32 -10.46 -2.02
N ARG A 50 -4.33 -10.61 -2.90
CA ARG A 50 -3.99 -11.90 -3.53
C ARG A 50 -3.52 -12.94 -2.50
N ALA A 51 -2.75 -12.52 -1.49
CA ALA A 51 -2.31 -13.41 -0.42
C ALA A 51 -3.48 -13.99 0.37
N TYR A 52 -4.46 -13.15 0.75
CA TYR A 52 -5.70 -13.61 1.38
C TYR A 52 -6.49 -14.55 0.47
N GLN A 53 -6.68 -14.21 -0.80
CA GLN A 53 -7.40 -15.07 -1.73
C GLN A 53 -6.75 -16.46 -1.86
N ARG A 54 -5.42 -16.52 -2.02
CA ARG A 54 -4.69 -17.81 -2.09
C ARG A 54 -4.84 -18.63 -0.80
N ALA A 55 -4.70 -17.99 0.36
CA ALA A 55 -4.83 -18.66 1.65
C ALA A 55 -6.25 -19.22 1.85
N PHE A 56 -7.28 -18.42 1.58
CA PHE A 56 -8.67 -18.86 1.71
C PHE A 56 -9.05 -19.91 0.68
N ALA A 57 -8.61 -19.80 -0.57
CA ALA A 57 -8.87 -20.82 -1.60
C ALA A 57 -8.34 -22.20 -1.20
N ARG A 58 -7.22 -22.26 -0.47
CA ARG A 58 -6.63 -23.53 0.02
C ARG A 58 -7.47 -24.20 1.11
N HIS A 59 -8.12 -23.43 1.98
CA HIS A 59 -8.79 -23.94 3.18
C HIS A 59 -10.33 -23.91 3.10
N TYR A 60 -10.87 -23.06 2.24
CA TYR A 60 -12.30 -22.81 2.06
C TYR A 60 -12.62 -22.68 0.56
N PRO A 61 -12.66 -23.79 -0.20
CA PRO A 61 -12.81 -23.76 -1.66
C PRO A 61 -14.10 -23.11 -2.15
N ASN A 62 -15.15 -23.05 -1.32
CA ASN A 62 -16.42 -22.36 -1.61
C ASN A 62 -16.53 -21.00 -0.90
N GLY A 63 -15.49 -20.57 -0.18
CA GLY A 63 -15.45 -19.30 0.51
C GLY A 63 -15.15 -18.14 -0.44
N ARG A 64 -15.63 -16.94 -0.08
CA ARG A 64 -15.33 -15.70 -0.82
C ARG A 64 -14.63 -14.71 0.09
N THR A 65 -13.46 -14.24 -0.33
CA THR A 65 -12.80 -13.09 0.31
C THR A 65 -13.42 -11.81 -0.22
N ILE A 66 -13.90 -10.95 0.68
CA ILE A 66 -14.51 -9.66 0.36
C ILE A 66 -13.81 -8.53 1.11
N TYR A 67 -13.63 -7.40 0.44
CA TYR A 67 -13.09 -6.20 1.08
C TYR A 67 -14.20 -5.47 1.84
N ALA A 68 -13.99 -5.24 3.14
CA ALA A 68 -14.96 -4.56 3.98
C ALA A 68 -14.81 -3.03 3.83
N GLY A 69 -15.78 -2.38 3.18
CA GLY A 69 -15.73 -0.93 2.94
C GLY A 69 -15.56 -0.05 4.18
N LYS A 70 -15.98 -0.52 5.36
CA LYS A 70 -15.74 0.19 6.63
C LYS A 70 -14.26 0.41 6.97
N ALA A 71 -13.34 -0.35 6.33
CA ALA A 71 -11.91 -0.17 6.51
C ALA A 71 -11.43 1.12 5.82
N PHE A 72 -11.80 1.33 4.55
CA PHE A 72 -11.47 2.52 3.77
C PHE A 72 -12.23 2.50 2.43
N LEU A 73 -13.16 3.45 2.20
CA LEU A 73 -14.07 3.44 1.04
C LEU A 73 -13.96 4.72 0.19
N THR A 74 -12.75 5.01 -0.30
CA THR A 74 -12.57 6.07 -1.30
C THR A 74 -12.83 5.54 -2.70
N LEU A 75 -13.17 6.43 -3.65
CA LEU A 75 -13.38 6.03 -5.05
C LEU A 75 -12.14 5.38 -5.68
N ALA A 76 -10.93 5.79 -5.26
CA ALA A 76 -9.70 5.16 -5.69
C ALA A 76 -9.62 3.71 -5.21
N MET A 77 -9.92 3.44 -3.93
CA MET A 77 -9.97 2.08 -3.40
C MET A 77 -11.02 1.22 -4.09
N CYS A 78 -12.23 1.74 -4.30
CA CYS A 78 -13.32 0.98 -4.93
C CYS A 78 -13.00 0.52 -6.37
N ARG A 79 -12.01 1.15 -7.03
CA ARG A 79 -11.57 0.83 -8.39
C ARG A 79 -10.44 -0.19 -8.44
N LEU A 80 -9.80 -0.49 -7.31
CA LEU A 80 -8.76 -1.51 -7.25
C LEU A 80 -9.34 -2.90 -7.54
#